data_AF-A0AAX4HRW2-F1
#
_entry.id   AF-A0AAX4HRW2-F1
#
_cell.length_a   1.000
_cell.length_b   1.000
_cell.length_c   1.000
_cell.angle_alpha   90.00
_cell.angle_beta   90.00
_cell.angle_gamma   90.00
#
_symmetry.space_group_name_H-M   'P 1'
#
loop_
_entity.id
_entity.type
_entity.pdbx_description
1 polymer ?
#
loop_
_entity_poly.entity_id
_entity_poly.type
_entity_poly.pdbx_seq_one_letter_code
_entity_poly.pdbx_strand_id
1 'polypeptide(L)'
;MLILKMALLFFLTSCALFQSAPSLKSENKMKLLDAVRLTGEGRGRLTLGSSQYVFSFESLMKENTDWLLAVSIPLHGEEVMILPELKQKSMPQSEFESFEARIDREFDRLKLDKVLTSEEFLKEFRSLVRFNLAKSWGLKPNCAEQGEDLLCDLDGEKFLVQVTEKEISIIKLLGKGRSLVLNAKNLTKSFFDRTDIRLYSSESHSQKKESSLSLELFWQN
;
A
#
# COMPACT_ATOMS: atom_id res chain seq x y z
N MET A 1 -42.28 -8.55 -38.73
CA MET A 1 -40.97 -7.91 -39.01
C MET A 1 -40.48 -6.94 -37.92
N LEU A 2 -41.34 -6.32 -37.10
CA LEU A 2 -40.91 -5.36 -36.06
C LEU A 2 -40.09 -5.99 -34.92
N ILE A 3 -40.45 -7.20 -34.50
CA ILE A 3 -39.80 -7.93 -33.39
C ILE A 3 -38.33 -8.28 -33.71
N LEU A 4 -38.05 -8.66 -34.96
CA LEU A 4 -36.68 -8.97 -35.40
C LEU A 4 -35.77 -7.73 -35.39
N LYS A 5 -36.32 -6.55 -35.71
CA LYS A 5 -35.58 -5.27 -35.65
C LYS A 5 -35.28 -4.85 -34.20
N MET A 6 -36.20 -5.08 -33.26
CA MET A 6 -35.95 -4.80 -31.83
C MET A 6 -34.91 -5.74 -31.22
N ALA A 7 -34.95 -7.04 -31.54
CA ALA A 7 -33.97 -8.00 -31.05
C ALA A 7 -32.54 -7.62 -31.51
N LEU A 8 -32.38 -7.21 -32.77
CA LEU A 8 -31.08 -6.82 -33.31
C LEU A 8 -30.52 -5.54 -32.63
N LEU A 9 -31.39 -4.60 -32.26
CA LEU A 9 -31.01 -3.39 -31.52
C LEU A 9 -30.50 -3.70 -30.11
N PHE A 10 -31.13 -4.66 -29.41
CA PHE A 10 -30.70 -5.09 -28.08
C PHE A 10 -29.32 -5.77 -28.08
N PHE A 11 -29.03 -6.59 -29.11
CA PHE A 11 -27.73 -7.25 -29.24
C PHE A 11 -26.60 -6.26 -29.56
N LEU A 12 -26.86 -5.21 -30.35
CA LEU A 12 -25.85 -4.20 -30.69
C LEU A 12 -25.51 -3.28 -29.51
N THR A 13 -26.46 -2.99 -28.61
CA THR A 13 -26.20 -2.18 -27.41
C THR A 13 -25.44 -2.93 -26.32
N SER A 14 -25.52 -4.27 -26.28
CA SER A 14 -24.91 -5.07 -25.21
C SER A 14 -23.38 -5.17 -25.31
N CYS A 15 -22.79 -4.94 -26.49
CA CYS A 15 -21.34 -4.97 -26.68
C CYS A 15 -20.65 -3.61 -26.41
N ALA A 16 -21.37 -2.49 -26.46
CA ALA A 16 -20.80 -1.17 -26.20
C ALA A 16 -20.58 -0.87 -24.71
N LEU A 17 -21.20 -1.65 -23.81
CA LEU A 17 -21.14 -1.41 -22.36
C LEU A 17 -19.87 -1.95 -21.69
N PHE A 18 -19.10 -2.80 -22.37
CA PHE A 18 -17.84 -3.36 -21.85
C PHE A 18 -16.63 -2.68 -22.49
N GLN A 19 -16.45 -1.39 -22.21
CA GLN A 19 -15.14 -0.78 -22.42
C GLN A 19 -14.17 -1.37 -21.39
N SER A 20 -13.18 -2.14 -21.86
CA SER A 20 -12.07 -2.59 -21.03
C SER A 20 -11.44 -1.38 -20.33
N ALA A 21 -11.20 -1.49 -19.02
CA ALA A 21 -10.50 -0.45 -18.29
C ALA A 21 -9.15 -0.15 -18.98
N PRO A 22 -8.77 1.14 -19.11
CA PRO A 22 -7.49 1.50 -19.73
C PRO A 22 -6.33 0.83 -18.97
N SER A 23 -5.37 0.31 -19.73
CA SER A 23 -4.17 -0.32 -19.19
C SER A 23 -3.33 0.69 -18.43
N LEU A 24 -2.99 0.39 -17.17
CA LEU A 24 -2.09 1.26 -16.40
C LEU A 24 -0.69 1.32 -17.01
N LYS A 25 -0.23 0.32 -17.77
CA LYS A 25 1.10 0.34 -18.42
C LYS A 25 1.26 1.50 -19.41
N SER A 26 0.15 1.96 -20.00
CA SER A 26 0.16 3.07 -20.96
C SER A 26 0.11 4.46 -20.31
N GLU A 27 -0.15 4.53 -19.00
CA GLU A 27 -0.24 5.79 -18.26
C GLU A 27 1.14 6.28 -17.79
N ASN A 28 1.25 7.59 -17.55
CA ASN A 28 2.45 8.15 -16.95
C ASN A 28 2.63 7.62 -15.53
N LYS A 29 3.72 6.89 -15.28
CA LYS A 29 3.99 6.23 -13.99
C LYS A 29 4.07 7.21 -12.81
N MET A 30 4.58 8.43 -13.01
CA MET A 30 4.59 9.46 -11.94
C MET A 30 3.18 9.91 -11.60
N LYS A 31 2.31 10.11 -12.61
CA LYS A 31 0.89 10.40 -12.40
C LYS A 31 0.17 9.26 -11.67
N LEU A 32 0.54 8.00 -11.95
CA LEU A 32 0.00 6.85 -11.22
C LEU A 32 0.45 6.83 -9.76
N LEU A 33 1.72 7.13 -9.48
CA LEU A 33 2.22 7.23 -8.10
C LEU A 33 1.44 8.28 -7.29
N ASP A 34 1.17 9.43 -7.90
CA ASP A 34 0.41 10.52 -7.26
C ASP A 34 -1.07 10.16 -7.00
N ALA A 35 -1.57 9.13 -7.66
CA ALA A 35 -2.95 8.68 -7.52
C ALA A 35 -3.12 7.61 -6.43
N VAL A 36 -2.03 7.08 -5.87
CA VAL A 36 -2.06 6.11 -4.77
C VAL A 36 -2.56 6.82 -3.51
N ARG A 37 -3.64 6.29 -2.92
CA ARG A 37 -4.25 6.85 -1.72
C ARG A 37 -3.63 6.26 -0.45
N LEU A 38 -3.39 7.15 0.50
CA LEU A 38 -3.04 6.84 1.89
C LEU A 38 -3.95 7.53 2.91
N THR A 39 -4.97 8.25 2.46
CA THR A 39 -5.99 8.88 3.32
C THR A 39 -7.38 8.49 2.85
N GLY A 40 -8.32 8.46 3.80
CA GLY A 40 -9.69 8.03 3.61
C GLY A 40 -10.12 7.02 4.66
N GLU A 41 -11.29 6.44 4.46
CA GLU A 41 -11.90 5.48 5.38
C GLU A 41 -12.36 4.22 4.64
N GLY A 42 -12.61 3.16 5.40
CA GLY A 42 -13.22 1.96 4.86
C GLY A 42 -12.98 0.72 5.70
N ARG A 43 -12.74 -0.41 5.03
CA ARG A 43 -12.49 -1.70 5.67
C ARG A 43 -11.06 -2.15 5.42
N GLY A 44 -10.47 -2.85 6.36
CA GLY A 44 -9.14 -3.40 6.21
C GLY A 44 -9.03 -4.83 6.68
N ARG A 45 -7.93 -5.45 6.26
CA ARG A 45 -7.52 -6.78 6.67
C ARG A 45 -6.05 -6.76 7.05
N LEU A 46 -5.73 -7.29 8.23
CA LEU A 46 -4.36 -7.50 8.70
C LEU A 46 -4.13 -9.00 8.81
N THR A 47 -3.10 -9.50 8.13
CA THR A 47 -2.67 -10.89 8.21
C THR A 47 -1.30 -10.95 8.86
N LEU A 48 -1.19 -11.69 9.96
CA LEU A 48 0.03 -11.92 10.73
C LEU A 48 0.23 -13.41 10.94
N GLY A 49 1.18 -14.01 10.20
CA GLY A 49 1.33 -15.46 10.16
C GLY A 49 0.03 -16.16 9.72
N SER A 50 -0.55 -16.99 10.59
CA SER A 50 -1.84 -17.66 10.36
C SER A 50 -3.07 -16.88 10.84
N SER A 51 -2.88 -15.74 11.51
CA SER A 51 -3.95 -14.94 12.08
C SER A 51 -4.42 -13.90 11.08
N GLN A 52 -5.74 -13.70 10.99
CA GLN A 52 -6.36 -12.70 10.11
C GLN A 52 -7.35 -11.86 10.91
N TYR A 53 -7.18 -10.54 10.85
CA TYR A 53 -8.02 -9.55 11.52
C TYR A 53 -8.74 -8.72 10.46
N VAL A 54 -10.04 -8.51 10.63
CA VAL A 54 -10.85 -7.62 9.79
C VAL A 54 -11.29 -6.44 10.64
N PHE A 55 -11.13 -5.23 10.13
CA PHE A 55 -11.39 -4.00 10.87
C PHE A 55 -11.99 -2.93 9.97
N SER A 56 -12.62 -1.93 10.58
CA SER A 56 -12.87 -0.64 9.91
C SER A 56 -11.68 0.29 10.17
N PHE A 57 -11.40 1.22 9.27
CA PHE A 57 -10.32 2.16 9.47
C PHE A 57 -10.68 3.57 9.02
N GLU A 58 -9.98 4.54 9.59
CA GLU A 58 -9.91 5.92 9.13
C GLU A 58 -8.44 6.33 9.08
N SER A 59 -8.03 6.98 8.00
CA SER A 59 -6.67 7.45 7.82
C SER A 59 -6.64 8.89 7.31
N LEU A 60 -5.84 9.72 7.97
CA LEU A 60 -5.78 11.15 7.68
C LEU A 60 -4.38 11.71 7.89
N MET A 61 -4.15 12.88 7.28
CA MET A 61 -2.99 13.71 7.58
C MET A 61 -3.37 14.76 8.63
N LYS A 62 -2.69 14.76 9.76
CA LYS A 62 -2.79 15.83 10.77
C LYS A 62 -1.66 16.83 10.52
N GLU A 63 -2.02 18.11 10.44
CA GLU A 63 -1.09 19.25 10.29
C GLU A 63 -0.10 19.12 9.10
N ASN A 64 -0.43 18.29 8.10
CA ASN A 64 0.42 17.97 6.94
C ASN A 64 1.79 17.37 7.30
N THR A 65 1.98 16.84 8.50
CA THR A 65 3.23 16.25 8.96
C THR A 65 3.03 14.86 9.53
N ASP A 66 1.87 14.60 10.13
CA ASP A 66 1.62 13.36 10.83
C ASP A 66 0.60 12.55 10.04
N TRP A 67 0.89 11.28 9.82
CA TRP A 67 -0.07 10.35 9.24
C TRP A 67 -0.64 9.49 10.35
N LEU A 68 -1.98 9.47 10.42
CA LEU A 68 -2.71 8.70 11.41
C LEU A 68 -3.47 7.59 10.71
N LEU A 69 -3.50 6.43 11.33
CA LEU A 69 -4.36 5.32 10.95
C LEU A 69 -5.07 4.83 12.21
N ALA A 70 -6.35 5.16 12.33
CA ALA A 70 -7.23 4.58 13.33
C ALA A 70 -7.80 3.26 12.77
N VAL A 71 -7.68 2.17 13.54
CA VAL A 71 -8.23 0.85 13.22
C VAL A 71 -9.22 0.44 14.31
N SER A 72 -10.39 0.00 13.91
CA SER A 72 -11.46 -0.47 14.80
C SER A 72 -11.71 -1.94 14.55
N ILE A 73 -11.24 -2.78 15.47
CA ILE A 73 -11.39 -4.24 15.41
C ILE A 73 -12.61 -4.64 16.26
N PRO A 74 -13.63 -5.31 15.69
CA PRO A 74 -14.79 -5.76 16.46
C PRO A 74 -14.37 -6.58 17.68
N LEU A 75 -14.96 -6.26 18.85
CA LEU A 75 -14.70 -6.90 20.16
C LEU A 75 -13.31 -6.63 20.79
N HIS A 76 -12.38 -6.01 20.05
CA HIS A 76 -11.04 -5.67 20.55
C HIS A 76 -10.82 -4.17 20.77
N GLY A 77 -11.69 -3.32 20.21
CA GLY A 77 -11.68 -1.88 20.41
C GLY A 77 -11.03 -1.11 19.27
N GLU A 78 -10.72 0.15 19.52
CA GLU A 78 -10.04 1.05 18.60
C GLU A 78 -8.57 1.19 18.97
N GLU A 79 -7.71 1.17 17.96
CA GLU A 79 -6.28 1.42 18.08
C GLU A 79 -5.86 2.47 17.04
N VAL A 80 -4.87 3.28 17.39
CA VAL A 80 -4.37 4.33 16.50
C VAL A 80 -2.88 4.15 16.32
N MET A 81 -2.44 4.05 15.07
CA MET A 81 -1.04 4.18 14.67
C MET A 81 -0.79 5.64 14.30
N ILE A 82 0.31 6.20 14.80
CA ILE A 82 0.70 7.58 14.51
C ILE A 82 2.12 7.56 13.95
N LEU A 83 2.29 8.05 12.72
CA LEU A 83 3.61 8.33 12.14
C LEU A 83 3.84 9.85 12.19
N PRO A 84 4.49 10.37 13.25
CA PRO A 84 4.68 11.82 13.43
C PRO A 84 5.75 12.38 12.48
N GLU A 85 5.65 13.65 12.11
CA GLU A 85 6.73 14.39 11.44
C GLU A 85 7.29 13.73 10.16
N LEU A 86 6.48 13.06 9.34
CA LEU A 86 6.89 12.27 8.17
C LEU A 86 7.75 13.01 7.14
N LYS A 87 7.70 14.35 7.11
CA LYS A 87 8.60 15.15 6.26
C LYS A 87 10.06 14.95 6.64
N GLN A 88 10.34 14.70 7.91
CA GLN A 88 11.69 14.43 8.41
C GLN A 88 12.16 13.04 7.98
N LYS A 89 13.46 12.95 7.67
CA LYS A 89 14.12 11.71 7.27
C LYS A 89 14.19 10.69 8.40
N SER A 90 14.42 11.14 9.63
CA SER A 90 14.52 10.29 10.81
C SER A 90 13.21 10.28 11.59
N MET A 91 13.00 9.20 12.35
CA MET A 91 11.95 9.16 13.35
C MET A 91 12.39 9.98 14.58
N PRO A 92 11.53 10.87 15.11
CA PRO A 92 11.83 11.56 16.37
C PRO A 92 12.02 10.55 17.50
N GLN A 93 12.95 10.82 18.42
CA GLN A 93 13.03 10.10 19.70
C GLN A 93 11.89 10.61 20.60
N SER A 94 10.68 10.06 20.46
CA SER A 94 9.59 10.33 21.40
C SER A 94 8.96 9.04 21.89
N GLU A 95 8.62 9.02 23.18
CA GLU A 95 7.99 7.95 23.94
C GLU A 95 6.65 7.54 23.31
N PHE A 96 6.64 6.48 22.48
CA PHE A 96 5.39 5.87 22.02
C PHE A 96 5.11 4.61 22.84
N GLU A 97 4.36 4.73 23.95
CA GLU A 97 3.46 3.65 24.37
C GLU A 97 2.12 3.82 23.63
N SER A 98 2.07 3.35 22.38
CA SER A 98 0.86 3.17 21.57
C SER A 98 1.04 1.96 20.64
N PHE A 99 0.22 1.78 19.59
CA PHE A 99 0.12 0.59 18.71
C PHE A 99 1.46 -0.10 18.36
N GLU A 100 2.54 0.66 18.26
CA GLU A 100 3.93 0.23 18.10
C GLU A 100 4.35 -0.81 19.17
N ALA A 101 4.08 -0.56 20.45
CA ALA A 101 4.38 -1.50 21.53
C ALA A 101 3.53 -2.79 21.44
N ARG A 102 2.36 -2.75 20.77
CA ARG A 102 1.58 -3.97 20.47
C ARG A 102 2.15 -4.68 19.25
N ILE A 103 2.60 -3.97 18.22
CA ILE A 103 3.35 -4.56 17.11
C ILE A 103 4.59 -5.28 17.66
N ASP A 104 5.36 -4.64 18.55
CA ASP A 104 6.51 -5.24 19.21
C ASP A 104 6.13 -6.55 19.92
N ARG A 105 5.11 -6.50 20.79
CA ARG A 105 4.62 -7.69 21.50
C ARG A 105 4.12 -8.79 20.57
N GLU A 106 3.45 -8.44 19.48
CA GLU A 106 2.97 -9.39 18.47
C GLU A 106 4.14 -9.95 17.64
N PHE A 107 5.14 -9.15 17.31
CA PHE A 107 6.36 -9.58 16.64
C PHE A 107 7.11 -10.60 17.50
N ASP A 108 7.28 -10.31 18.80
CA ASP A 108 7.88 -11.22 19.77
C ASP A 108 7.06 -12.51 19.92
N ARG A 109 5.74 -12.39 20.07
CA ARG A 109 4.81 -13.54 20.21
C ARG A 109 4.87 -14.45 18.99
N LEU A 110 4.90 -13.87 17.79
CA LEU A 110 4.92 -14.59 16.52
C LEU A 110 6.33 -14.94 16.04
N LYS A 111 7.37 -14.55 16.78
CA LYS A 111 8.79 -14.75 16.45
C LYS A 111 9.19 -14.13 15.11
N LEU A 112 8.57 -12.99 14.77
CA LEU A 112 8.83 -12.22 13.55
C LEU A 112 10.11 -11.37 13.64
N ASP A 113 10.58 -11.09 14.85
CA ASP A 113 11.89 -10.51 15.20
C ASP A 113 13.07 -11.28 14.58
N LYS A 114 12.91 -12.59 14.35
CA LYS A 114 13.88 -13.38 13.58
C LYS A 114 14.01 -12.93 12.13
N VAL A 115 12.95 -12.32 11.59
CA VAL A 115 12.86 -11.86 10.21
C VAL A 115 13.16 -10.37 10.13
N LEU A 116 12.55 -9.50 10.95
CA LEU A 116 12.72 -8.04 10.96
C LEU A 116 12.28 -7.54 12.33
N THR A 117 13.07 -6.68 12.99
CA THR A 117 12.58 -6.07 14.24
C THR A 117 11.40 -5.15 13.94
N SER A 118 10.55 -4.91 14.93
CA SER A 118 9.44 -3.97 14.79
C SER A 118 9.92 -2.53 14.55
N GLU A 119 11.02 -2.11 15.20
CA GLU A 119 11.67 -0.81 14.93
C GLU A 119 12.13 -0.72 13.47
N GLU A 120 12.80 -1.76 12.97
CA GLU A 120 13.19 -1.84 11.56
C GLU A 120 11.93 -1.75 10.67
N PHE A 121 10.88 -2.53 10.96
CA PHE A 121 9.63 -2.48 10.20
C PHE A 121 9.01 -1.08 10.17
N LEU A 122 8.85 -0.43 11.32
CA LEU A 122 8.23 0.89 11.43
C LEU A 122 9.05 1.95 10.69
N LYS A 123 10.39 1.88 10.78
CA LYS A 123 11.29 2.76 10.03
C LYS A 123 11.12 2.58 8.52
N GLU A 124 11.10 1.35 8.04
CA GLU A 124 10.96 1.04 6.62
C GLU A 124 9.55 1.40 6.09
N PHE A 125 8.53 1.17 6.91
CA PHE A 125 7.15 1.55 6.62
C PHE A 125 6.96 3.07 6.56
N ARG A 126 7.51 3.81 7.54
CA ARG A 126 7.56 5.27 7.53
C ARG A 126 8.18 5.81 6.24
N SER A 127 9.32 5.25 5.84
CA SER A 127 10.01 5.65 4.62
C SER A 127 9.15 5.41 3.36
N LEU A 128 8.44 4.28 3.29
CA LEU A 128 7.52 3.97 2.19
C LEU A 128 6.34 4.95 2.12
N VAL A 129 5.71 5.25 3.25
CA VAL A 129 4.64 6.26 3.35
C VAL A 129 5.16 7.63 2.95
N ARG A 130 6.35 8.02 3.43
CA ARG A 130 7.00 9.28 3.09
C ARG A 130 7.29 9.41 1.60
N PHE A 131 7.79 8.35 0.97
CA PHE A 131 8.02 8.32 -0.47
C PHE A 131 6.72 8.49 -1.26
N ASN A 132 5.65 7.81 -0.85
CA ASN A 132 4.36 7.92 -1.51
C ASN A 132 3.76 9.34 -1.43
N LEU A 133 3.97 10.04 -0.31
CA LEU A 133 3.50 11.40 -0.09
C LEU A 133 4.48 12.49 -0.56
N ALA A 134 5.64 12.11 -1.07
CA ALA A 134 6.76 13.03 -1.37
C ALA A 134 6.34 14.24 -2.22
N LYS A 135 5.61 14.01 -3.33
CA LYS A 135 5.18 15.09 -4.23
C LYS A 135 4.22 16.07 -3.53
N SER A 136 3.30 15.57 -2.71
CA SER A 136 2.35 16.41 -1.97
C SER A 136 3.04 17.38 -1.01
N TRP A 137 4.25 17.04 -0.57
CA TRP A 137 5.10 17.87 0.28
C TRP A 137 6.16 18.67 -0.48
N GLY A 138 6.14 18.66 -1.81
CA GLY A 138 7.14 19.33 -2.64
C GLY A 138 8.51 18.67 -2.61
N LEU A 139 8.63 17.45 -2.08
CA LEU A 139 9.84 16.64 -2.19
C LEU A 139 9.94 16.10 -3.62
N LYS A 140 11.17 16.03 -4.14
CA LYS A 140 11.44 15.63 -5.52
C LYS A 140 12.27 14.33 -5.51
N PRO A 141 11.62 13.16 -5.52
CA PRO A 141 12.35 11.91 -5.72
C PRO A 141 13.05 11.93 -7.09
N ASN A 142 14.29 11.47 -7.12
CA ASN A 142 15.04 11.33 -8.36
C ASN A 142 14.72 9.97 -8.98
N CYS A 143 13.88 9.94 -10.01
CA CYS A 143 13.45 8.72 -10.68
C CYS A 143 14.07 8.59 -12.07
N ALA A 144 14.64 7.42 -12.35
CA ALA A 144 15.16 7.05 -13.66
C ALA A 144 14.49 5.77 -14.16
N GLU A 145 14.27 5.68 -15.47
CA GLU A 145 13.77 4.45 -16.09
C GLU A 145 14.85 3.36 -16.09
N GLN A 146 14.44 2.15 -15.73
CA GLN A 146 15.29 0.96 -15.77
C GLN A 146 14.50 -0.17 -16.45
N GLY A 147 14.56 -0.22 -17.77
CA GLY A 147 13.71 -1.12 -18.56
C GLY A 147 12.24 -0.74 -18.46
N GLU A 148 11.37 -1.68 -18.09
CA GLU A 148 9.94 -1.40 -17.86
C GLU A 148 9.64 -0.77 -16.49
N ASP A 149 10.63 -0.66 -15.60
CA ASP A 149 10.46 -0.18 -14.23
C ASP A 149 10.98 1.26 -14.05
N LEU A 150 10.66 1.88 -12.91
CA LEU A 150 11.29 3.12 -12.45
C LEU A 150 12.09 2.85 -11.19
N LEU A 151 13.36 3.27 -11.18
CA LEU A 151 14.18 3.30 -9.98
C LEU A 151 14.19 4.73 -9.44
N CYS A 152 13.60 4.92 -8.27
CA CYS A 152 13.52 6.20 -7.59
C CYS A 152 14.44 6.24 -6.37
N ASP A 153 15.06 7.40 -6.13
CA ASP A 153 15.81 7.73 -4.93
C ASP A 153 15.16 8.91 -4.21
N LEU A 154 14.96 8.79 -2.90
CA LEU A 154 14.56 9.89 -2.02
C LEU A 154 15.46 9.88 -0.79
N ASP A 155 16.29 10.91 -0.65
CA ASP A 155 17.25 11.06 0.45
C ASP A 155 18.21 9.88 0.66
N GLY A 156 18.60 9.21 -0.43
CA GLY A 156 19.47 8.03 -0.42
C GLY A 156 18.74 6.70 -0.16
N GLU A 157 17.41 6.73 -0.04
CA GLU A 157 16.57 5.54 0.03
C GLU A 157 16.05 5.19 -1.36
N LYS A 158 16.18 3.91 -1.75
CA LYS A 158 15.85 3.44 -3.10
C LYS A 158 14.51 2.71 -3.13
N PHE A 159 13.71 3.02 -4.13
CA PHE A 159 12.39 2.44 -4.38
C PHE A 159 12.31 1.99 -5.83
N LEU A 160 11.91 0.74 -6.04
CA LEU A 160 11.59 0.23 -7.37
C LEU A 160 10.08 0.34 -7.58
N VAL A 161 9.67 1.04 -8.63
CA VAL A 161 8.27 1.21 -9.00
C VAL A 161 7.99 0.40 -10.25
N GLN A 162 7.12 -0.60 -10.10
CA GLN A 162 6.70 -1.49 -11.17
C GLN A 162 5.24 -1.21 -11.52
N VAL A 163 4.91 -1.19 -12.81
CA VAL A 163 3.54 -0.98 -13.28
C VAL A 163 3.14 -2.14 -14.18
N THR A 164 2.03 -2.78 -13.83
CA THR A 164 1.39 -3.81 -14.66
C THR A 164 0.10 -3.26 -15.26
N GLU A 165 -0.67 -4.12 -15.94
CA GLU A 165 -1.97 -3.75 -16.48
C GLU A 165 -2.97 -3.23 -15.43
N LYS A 166 -2.88 -3.71 -14.18
CA LYS A 166 -3.92 -3.51 -13.14
C LYS A 166 -3.39 -2.99 -11.80
N GLU A 167 -2.08 -2.94 -11.63
CA GLU A 167 -1.46 -2.55 -10.36
C GLU A 167 -0.19 -1.73 -10.57
N ILE A 168 0.06 -0.85 -9.61
CA ILE A 168 1.36 -0.23 -9.37
C ILE A 168 1.92 -0.78 -8.06
N SER A 169 3.19 -1.17 -8.08
CA SER A 169 3.91 -1.71 -6.93
C SER A 169 5.10 -0.83 -6.61
N ILE A 170 5.18 -0.33 -5.38
CA ILE A 170 6.32 0.40 -4.85
C ILE A 170 7.07 -0.57 -3.94
N ILE A 171 8.29 -0.94 -4.33
CA ILE A 171 9.10 -1.96 -3.69
C ILE A 171 10.31 -1.31 -3.05
N LYS A 172 10.43 -1.45 -1.73
CA LYS A 172 11.63 -1.12 -0.98
C LYS A 172 12.39 -2.40 -0.68
N LEU A 173 13.61 -2.51 -1.23
CA LEU A 173 14.50 -3.63 -0.94
C LEU A 173 15.13 -3.43 0.44
N LEU A 174 15.03 -4.46 1.27
CA LEU A 174 15.60 -4.49 2.61
C LEU A 174 16.81 -5.43 2.63
N GLY A 175 17.68 -5.30 3.62
CA GLY A 175 18.80 -6.22 3.79
C GLY A 175 18.34 -7.68 3.96
N LYS A 176 19.21 -8.65 3.66
CA LYS A 176 18.94 -10.11 3.81
C LYS A 176 17.81 -10.64 2.90
N GLY A 177 17.66 -10.10 1.69
CA GLY A 177 16.67 -10.60 0.71
C GLY A 177 15.20 -10.32 1.07
N ARG A 178 14.98 -9.41 2.02
CA ARG A 178 13.64 -8.97 2.44
C ARG A 178 13.17 -7.82 1.53
N SER A 179 11.86 -7.62 1.44
CA SER A 179 11.31 -6.46 0.73
C SER A 179 9.99 -6.02 1.35
N LEU A 180 9.78 -4.71 1.43
CA LEU A 180 8.50 -4.10 1.78
C LEU A 180 7.85 -3.59 0.50
N VAL A 181 6.60 -3.97 0.25
CA VAL A 181 5.90 -3.69 -1.01
C VAL A 181 4.56 -3.05 -0.73
N LEU A 182 4.33 -1.85 -1.27
CA LEU A 182 3.02 -1.22 -1.35
C LEU A 182 2.45 -1.46 -2.75
N ASN A 183 1.35 -2.20 -2.84
CA ASN A 183 0.60 -2.39 -4.07
C ASN A 183 -0.66 -1.54 -4.05
N ALA A 184 -0.86 -0.73 -5.08
CA ALA A 184 -2.14 -0.08 -5.32
C ALA A 184 -2.78 -0.72 -6.54
N LYS A 185 -4.00 -1.24 -6.37
CA LYS A 185 -4.71 -2.01 -7.40
C LYS A 185 -5.94 -1.25 -7.84
N ASN A 186 -6.14 -1.19 -9.14
CA ASN A 186 -7.26 -0.47 -9.72
C ASN A 186 -8.36 -1.48 -10.05
N LEU A 187 -9.40 -1.57 -9.21
CA LEU A 187 -10.54 -2.44 -9.52
C LEU A 187 -11.62 -1.69 -10.34
N THR A 188 -11.52 -0.37 -10.57
CA THR A 188 -12.51 0.43 -11.32
C THR A 188 -11.92 1.56 -12.20
N LYS A 189 -12.75 2.45 -12.77
CA LYS A 189 -12.32 3.57 -13.64
C LYS A 189 -11.85 4.81 -12.87
N SER A 190 -12.04 4.88 -11.54
CA SER A 190 -11.66 6.07 -10.75
C SER A 190 -10.88 5.68 -9.49
N PHE A 191 -9.58 5.48 -9.68
CA PHE A 191 -8.49 5.45 -8.70
C PHE A 191 -8.48 4.27 -7.70
N PHE A 192 -7.26 3.92 -7.26
CA PHE A 192 -6.92 2.71 -6.52
C PHE A 192 -7.81 2.55 -5.27
N ASP A 193 -8.75 1.61 -5.33
CA ASP A 193 -9.71 1.29 -4.28
C ASP A 193 -9.14 0.27 -3.27
N ARG A 194 -8.00 -0.33 -3.60
CA ARG A 194 -7.24 -1.20 -2.69
C ARG A 194 -5.76 -0.83 -2.63
N THR A 195 -5.28 -0.57 -1.42
CA THR A 195 -3.85 -0.46 -1.10
C THR A 195 -3.44 -1.63 -0.21
N ASP A 196 -2.32 -2.28 -0.51
CA ASP A 196 -1.84 -3.47 0.20
C ASP A 196 -0.35 -3.35 0.49
N ILE A 197 0.01 -3.33 1.78
CA ILE A 197 1.39 -3.28 2.25
C ILE A 197 1.81 -4.67 2.72
N ARG A 198 2.86 -5.23 2.11
CA ARG A 198 3.34 -6.58 2.39
C ARG A 198 4.83 -6.61 2.70
N LEU A 199 5.19 -7.35 3.73
CA LEU A 199 6.58 -7.71 4.03
C LEU A 199 6.86 -9.13 3.51
N TYR A 200 7.79 -9.24 2.57
CA TYR A 200 8.27 -10.52 2.03
C TYR A 200 9.66 -10.85 2.55
N SER A 201 9.90 -12.13 2.86
CA SER A 201 11.24 -12.69 3.09
C SER A 201 11.53 -13.76 2.04
N SER A 202 12.76 -13.76 1.51
CA SER A 202 13.24 -14.81 0.60
C SER A 202 13.82 -16.03 1.33
N GLU A 203 13.79 -16.06 2.67
CA GLU A 203 14.49 -17.08 3.46
C GLU A 203 13.78 -18.45 3.53
N SER A 204 12.58 -18.65 2.97
CA SER A 204 11.92 -19.96 2.96
C SER A 204 12.15 -20.78 1.68
N HIS A 205 12.54 -22.04 1.90
CA HIS A 205 13.15 -23.00 0.95
C HIS A 205 12.29 -23.49 -0.23
N SER A 206 11.24 -22.80 -0.66
CA SER A 206 10.40 -23.31 -1.75
C SER A 206 9.69 -22.23 -2.58
N GLN A 207 10.43 -21.41 -3.32
CA GLN A 207 9.99 -20.60 -4.49
C GLN A 207 8.69 -19.74 -4.39
N LYS A 208 7.98 -19.74 -3.26
CA LYS A 208 6.79 -18.94 -2.98
C LYS A 208 7.22 -17.87 -2.00
N LYS A 209 7.10 -16.61 -2.40
CA LYS A 209 7.22 -15.47 -1.50
C LYS A 209 6.10 -15.58 -0.47
N GLU A 210 6.41 -16.10 0.72
CA GLU A 210 5.48 -16.02 1.85
C GLU A 210 5.58 -14.62 2.46
N SER A 211 4.45 -13.94 2.58
CA SER A 211 4.37 -12.67 3.28
C SER A 211 4.25 -12.94 4.78
N SER A 212 5.13 -12.37 5.58
CA SER A 212 5.05 -12.46 7.05
C SER A 212 4.00 -11.50 7.64
N LEU A 213 3.70 -10.42 6.92
CA LEU A 213 2.70 -9.41 7.25
C LEU A 213 2.02 -8.91 5.98
N SER A 214 0.69 -8.73 6.03
CA SER A 214 -0.07 -8.04 4.98
C SER A 214 -1.13 -7.12 5.60
N LEU A 215 -1.11 -5.84 5.23
CA LEU A 215 -2.10 -4.83 5.59
C LEU A 215 -2.82 -4.39 4.32
N GLU A 216 -4.07 -4.81 4.16
CA GLU A 216 -4.93 -4.45 3.05
C GLU A 216 -5.96 -3.42 3.49
N LEU A 217 -6.05 -2.31 2.76
CA LEU A 217 -7.00 -1.21 2.98
C LEU A 217 -7.91 -1.10 1.75
N PHE A 218 -9.22 -1.17 1.98
CA PHE A 218 -10.28 -1.02 0.99
C PHE A 218 -10.97 0.33 1.18
N TRP A 219 -10.70 1.27 0.27
CA TRP A 219 -11.14 2.66 0.35
C TRP A 219 -12.60 2.79 -0.08
N GLN A 220 -13.40 3.53 0.69
CA GLN A 220 -14.74 3.95 0.28
C GLN A 220 -14.64 5.27 -0.50
N ASN A 221 -15.40 5.37 -1.60
CA ASN A 221 -15.52 6.58 -2.42
C ASN A 221 -16.74 7.40 -2.00
#